data_AF-A0A924QC73-F1
#
_entry.id   AF-A0A924QC73-F1
#
_cell.length_a   1.000
_cell.length_b   1.000
_cell.length_c   1.000
_cell.angle_alpha   90.00
_cell.angle_beta   90.00
_cell.angle_gamma   90.00
#
_symmetry.space_group_name_H-M   'P 1'
#
loop_
_entity.id
_entity.type
_entity.pdbx_description
1 polymer ?
#
loop_
_entity_poly.entity_id
_entity_poly.type
_entity_poly.pdbx_seq_one_letter_code
_entity_poly.pdbx_strand_id
1 'polypeptide(L)'
;MNFDEKMEGDYRIYAGAIESIQGDGYIAAVVINRVRGAHNTLREAFRDESLACGHRWASPDDALQYALNKARELIHTEGACLAC
;
A
#
# COMPACT_ATOMS: atom_id res chain seq x y z
N MET A 1 -12.09 -0.50 10.46
CA MET A 1 -11.23 -0.20 9.29
C MET A 1 -10.05 0.61 9.79
N ASN A 2 -8.86 0.01 9.81
CA ASN A 2 -7.63 0.70 10.21
C ASN A 2 -6.89 1.10 8.94
N PHE A 3 -6.48 2.35 8.82
CA PHE A 3 -5.68 2.83 7.70
C PHE A 3 -4.57 3.73 8.21
N ASP A 4 -3.41 3.63 7.56
CA ASP A 4 -2.22 4.42 7.87
C ASP A 4 -1.76 5.10 6.58
N GLU A 5 -1.65 6.43 6.62
CA GLU A 5 -1.07 7.22 5.51
C GLU A 5 0.36 7.58 5.87
N LYS A 6 1.30 7.25 4.99
CA LYS A 6 2.71 7.57 5.16
C LYS A 6 3.30 8.16 3.90
N MET A 7 4.11 9.20 4.05
CA MET A 7 4.78 9.85 2.93
C MET A 7 6.26 9.48 2.93
N GLU A 8 6.74 8.90 1.82
CA GLU A 8 8.14 8.49 1.62
C GLU A 8 8.69 9.22 0.38
N GLY A 9 9.41 10.33 0.63
CA GLY A 9 10.00 11.15 -0.43
C GLY A 9 8.94 11.74 -1.36
N ASP A 10 8.99 11.37 -2.65
CA ASP A 10 8.05 11.80 -3.69
C ASP A 10 6.83 10.87 -3.82
N TYR A 11 6.67 9.89 -2.93
CA TYR A 11 5.59 8.91 -2.93
C TYR A 11 4.74 9.04 -1.66
N ARG A 12 3.43 8.86 -1.80
CA ARG A 12 2.48 8.77 -0.71
C ARG A 12 1.89 7.37 -0.68
N ILE A 13 2.05 6.70 0.45
CA ILE A 13 1.62 5.34 0.72
C ILE A 13 0.36 5.41 1.57
N TYR A 14 -0.64 4.65 1.18
CA TYR A 14 -1.87 4.43 1.91
C TYR A 14 -1.96 2.94 2.22
N ALA A 15 -1.71 2.56 3.46
CA ALA A 15 -1.90 1.19 3.94
C ALA A 15 -3.27 1.07 4.60
N GLY A 16 -3.97 -0.03 4.36
CA GLY A 16 -5.28 -0.31 4.93
C GLY A 16 -5.39 -1.76 5.38
N ALA A 17 -6.00 -1.96 6.54
CA ALA A 17 -6.46 -3.25 7.03
C ALA A 17 -7.99 -3.28 6.97
N ILE A 18 -8.50 -4.11 6.05
CA ILE A 18 -9.92 -4.30 5.80
C ILE A 18 -10.34 -5.59 6.50
N GLU A 19 -11.27 -5.49 7.44
CA GLU A 19 -11.83 -6.68 8.08
C GLU A 19 -12.72 -7.44 7.09
N SER A 20 -12.54 -8.76 7.03
CA SER A 20 -13.41 -9.59 6.19
C SER A 20 -14.80 -9.71 6.83
N ILE A 21 -15.85 -9.64 6.00
CA ILE A 21 -17.27 -9.70 6.45
C ILE A 21 -17.56 -10.97 7.27
N GLN A 22 -16.81 -12.05 7.05
CA GLN A 22 -16.97 -13.31 7.77
C GLN A 22 -16.24 -13.36 9.13
N GLY A 23 -15.49 -12.31 9.49
CA GLY A 23 -14.67 -12.30 10.72
C GLY A 23 -13.42 -13.17 10.64
N ASP A 24 -13.10 -13.74 9.47
CA ASP A 24 -11.94 -14.60 9.23
C ASP A 24 -10.58 -13.85 9.20
N GLY A 25 -10.53 -12.62 9.72
CA GLY A 25 -9.32 -11.79 9.81
C GLY A 25 -9.31 -10.58 8.89
N TYR A 26 -8.10 -10.03 8.70
CA TYR A 26 -7.87 -8.76 8.03
C TYR A 26 -7.17 -8.95 6.69
N ILE A 27 -7.68 -8.30 5.66
CA ILE A 27 -7.05 -8.21 4.35
C ILE A 27 -6.24 -6.92 4.32
N ALA A 28 -4.98 -7.05 3.96
CA ALA A 28 -4.12 -5.90 3.72
C ALA A 28 -4.40 -5.30 2.34
N ALA A 29 -4.44 -3.98 2.28
CA ALA A 29 -4.54 -3.20 1.06
C ALA A 29 -3.48 -2.11 1.08
N VAL A 30 -2.91 -1.79 -0.09
CA VAL A 30 -1.96 -0.70 -0.22
C VAL A 30 -2.17 0.09 -1.50
N VAL A 31 -2.10 1.40 -1.42
CA VAL A 31 -2.12 2.32 -2.55
C VAL A 31 -0.91 3.22 -2.47
N ILE A 32 -0.18 3.37 -3.56
CA ILE A 32 1.01 4.20 -3.67
C ILE A 32 0.77 5.22 -4.77
N ASN A 33 0.79 6.49 -4.39
CA ASN A 33 0.61 7.62 -5.29
C ASN A 33 1.94 8.36 -5.43
N ARG A 34 2.36 8.61 -6.68
CA ARG A 34 3.53 9.46 -6.95
C ARG A 34 3.09 10.92 -6.97
N VAL A 35 3.75 11.74 -6.16
CA VAL A 35 3.44 13.17 -5.96
C VAL A 35 4.28 14.07 -6.86
N ARG A 36 5.47 13.64 -7.31
CA ARG A 36 6.28 14.40 -8.30
C ARG A 36 6.30 13.78 -9.69
N GLY A 37 5.71 14.52 -10.63
CA GLY A 37 5.77 14.38 -12.09
C GLY A 37 5.25 15.69 -12.70
N ALA A 38 5.63 16.05 -13.94
CA ALA A 38 5.48 17.38 -14.55
C ALA A 38 4.04 17.96 -14.62
N HIS A 39 3.03 17.21 -14.21
CA HIS A 39 1.67 17.66 -13.99
C HIS A 39 1.27 17.27 -12.57
N ASN A 40 0.70 18.21 -11.82
CA ASN A 40 0.21 18.10 -10.44
C ASN A 40 -0.96 17.09 -10.25
N THR A 41 -0.97 16.01 -11.04
CA THR A 41 -1.88 14.89 -11.01
C THR A 41 -1.23 13.78 -10.20
N LEU A 42 -1.81 13.47 -9.04
CA LEU A 42 -1.51 12.24 -8.29
C LEU A 42 -1.65 11.07 -9.27
N ARG A 43 -0.52 10.50 -9.69
CA ARG A 43 -0.55 9.29 -10.51
C ARG A 43 -0.51 8.11 -9.54
N GLU A 44 -1.61 7.37 -9.48
CA GLU A 44 -1.63 6.04 -8.85
C GLU A 44 -0.53 5.22 -9.51
N ALA A 45 0.58 5.04 -8.79
CA ALA A 45 1.74 4.30 -9.27
C ALA A 45 1.51 2.79 -9.06
N PHE A 46 0.85 2.45 -7.94
CA PHE A 46 0.53 1.09 -7.59
C PHE A 46 -0.71 1.04 -6.69
N ARG A 47 -1.61 0.11 -6.95
CA ARG A 47 -2.77 -0.17 -6.10
C ARG A 47 -2.97 -1.67 -6.01
N ASP A 48 -3.03 -2.18 -4.79
CA ASP A 48 -3.35 -3.58 -4.52
C ASP A 48 -4.30 -3.65 -3.33
N GLU A 49 -5.52 -4.10 -3.60
CA GLU A 49 -6.62 -4.24 -2.65
C GLU A 49 -6.79 -5.68 -2.13
N SER A 50 -5.96 -6.61 -2.59
CA SER A 50 -5.93 -8.02 -2.17
C SER A 50 -4.49 -8.47 -1.95
N LEU A 51 -3.78 -7.68 -1.15
CA LEU A 51 -2.35 -7.88 -0.93
C LEU A 51 -2.10 -9.30 -0.41
N ALA A 52 -1.09 -9.98 -0.98
CA ALA A 52 -0.81 -11.40 -0.75
C ALA A 52 -1.96 -12.36 -1.15
N CYS A 53 -2.62 -12.11 -2.29
CA CYS A 53 -3.70 -12.94 -2.85
C CYS A 53 -4.88 -13.14 -1.88
N GLY A 54 -5.21 -12.11 -1.11
CA GLY A 54 -6.29 -12.17 -0.11
C GLY A 54 -5.93 -12.94 1.16
N HIS A 55 -4.63 -13.07 1.47
CA HIS A 55 -4.19 -13.62 2.75
C HIS A 55 -4.83 -12.85 3.92
N ARG A 56 -5.40 -13.59 4.86
CA ARG A 56 -6.13 -13.04 6.01
C ARG A 56 -5.23 -13.06 7.24
N TRP A 57 -4.93 -11.89 7.78
CA TRP A 57 -4.01 -11.76 8.90
C TRP A 57 -4.82 -11.72 10.19
N ALA A 58 -4.27 -12.30 11.26
CA ALA A 58 -4.96 -12.42 12.53
C ALA A 58 -5.20 -11.06 13.20
N SER A 59 -4.32 -10.09 12.93
CA SER A 59 -4.36 -8.74 13.51
C SER A 59 -4.38 -7.67 12.41
N PRO A 60 -5.04 -6.52 12.64
CA PRO A 60 -4.98 -5.39 11.73
C PRO A 60 -3.59 -4.72 11.73
N ASP A 61 -2.87 -4.76 12.85
CA ASP A 61 -1.49 -4.25 12.95
C ASP A 61 -0.53 -5.04 12.07
N ASP A 62 -0.63 -6.37 12.12
CA ASP A 62 0.06 -7.22 11.17
C ASP A 62 -0.29 -6.72 9.77
N ALA A 63 -1.58 -6.70 9.39
CA ALA A 63 -2.11 -6.27 8.06
C ALA A 63 -1.48 -4.98 7.54
N LEU A 64 -1.38 -3.97 8.40
CA LEU A 64 -0.76 -2.69 8.08
C LEU A 64 0.75 -2.80 7.91
N GLN A 65 1.45 -3.51 8.79
CA GLN A 65 2.91 -3.62 8.72
C GLN A 65 3.40 -4.24 7.42
N TYR A 66 2.80 -5.34 6.96
CA TYR A 66 3.22 -5.92 5.68
C TYR A 66 2.73 -5.11 4.48
N ALA A 67 1.58 -4.42 4.54
CA ALA A 67 1.23 -3.43 3.50
C ALA A 67 2.30 -2.34 3.37
N LEU A 68 2.74 -1.78 4.50
CA LEU A 68 3.79 -0.75 4.53
C LEU A 68 5.13 -1.30 4.04
N ASN A 69 5.55 -2.48 4.50
CA ASN A 69 6.81 -3.09 4.06
C ASN A 69 6.78 -3.39 2.56
N LYS A 70 5.66 -3.89 2.02
CA LYS A 70 5.52 -4.16 0.60
C LYS A 70 5.55 -2.88 -0.23
N ALA A 71 4.88 -1.82 0.23
CA ALA A 71 4.94 -0.53 -0.44
C ALA A 71 6.34 0.07 -0.46
N ARG A 72 7.09 -0.05 0.63
CA ARG A 72 8.50 0.38 0.66
C ARG A 72 9.33 -0.42 -0.33
N GLU A 73 9.22 -1.75 -0.34
CA GLU A 73 9.92 -2.61 -1.30
C GLU A 73 9.61 -2.21 -2.75
N LEU A 74 8.33 -1.93 -3.06
CA LEU A 74 7.91 -1.46 -4.37
C LEU A 74 8.49 -0.08 -4.69
N ILE A 75 8.43 0.90 -3.79
CA ILE A 75 9.03 2.22 -4.03
C ILE A 75 10.54 2.12 -4.25
N HIS A 76 11.23 1.25 -3.51
CA HIS A 76 12.66 1.03 -3.70
C HIS A 76 12.99 0.28 -5.01
N THR A 77 12.18 -0.70 -5.41
CA THR A 77 12.38 -1.51 -6.63
C THR A 77 11.93 -0.76 -7.89
N GLU A 78 10.71 -0.23 -7.88
CA GLU A 78 10.12 0.56 -8.96
C GLU A 78 10.71 1.98 -9.01
N GLY A 79 11.26 2.53 -7.92
CA GLY A 79 12.04 3.77 -7.99
C GLY A 79 13.23 3.68 -8.97
N ALA A 80 13.74 2.47 -9.21
CA ALA A 80 14.74 2.20 -10.23
C ALA A 80 14.15 1.94 -11.64
N CYS A 81 12.87 1.57 -11.75
CA CYS A 81 12.22 1.17 -13.03
C CYS A 81 11.24 2.23 -13.59
N LEU A 82 10.64 3.08 -12.74
CA LEU A 82 9.75 4.21 -13.08
C LEU A 82 10.51 5.46 -13.57
N ALA A 83 11.80 5.31 -13.84
CA ALA A 83 12.70 6.31 -14.43
C ALA A 83 13.01 6.03 -15.91
N CYS A 84 12.48 4.96 -16.49
CA CYS A 84 12.68 4.61 -17.90
C CYS A 84 11.48 4.99 -18.79
#